data_AF-A0A7S0MQA3-F1
#
_entry.id   AF-A0A7S0MQA3-F1
#
_cell.length_a   1.000
_cell.length_b   1.000
_cell.length_c   1.000
_cell.angle_alpha   90.00
_cell.angle_beta   90.00
_cell.angle_gamma   90.00
#
_symmetry.space_group_name_H-M   'P 1'
#
loop_
_entity.id
_entity.type
_entity.pdbx_description
1 polymer ?
#
loop_
_entity_poly.entity_id
_entity_poly.type
_entity_poly.pdbx_seq_one_letter_code
_entity_poly.pdbx_strand_id
1 'polypeptide(L)'
;METHESKKSSSSKDPMSGCPINFKKIDESELLADARSPRFLLACKRLRIDPLELRSRSFDSFKDKNISIQKQQVRYAMHERSRFQKLRSINECRFSLTSNGANRTSPIDTVSIRLARTLSNSWIGSELSKTGPIVQKGKSEVYMTALKPLKEIAAQAANFSRQGLESSEEKITHKQDCRKDYLKKQAVEFARRKERTEKLRALQSEQEQAIKTREEERSIRRDAYFGSWKAELGQKKTLLNHRSMSVQSRLARLAQEKEEEAQKLQESLSRRQTAITLQQELFRPSTCPKRDGAAAYNSLSVSMAGTADETAKWRRERTAQRAAEHSKQLVSEFKKQQQEFERKLNERKQAKDIAKVRKAKEVMLREKIVSIRKRAKEIMQERTEGTLEHLQRADQKLADLKIRTKRTLDVKNEMERLRYEQALEKIERQKAIQQCEAVALEKVHDQMDRDKEERDRILQNLLRERHMISTHVRLQKERIQEEILNIHQKKTWHRAQQLVVELKPNYREDTCGSSALKLNASG
;
A
#
# COMPACT_ATOMS: atom_id res chain seq x y z
N MET A 1 34.50 37.27 -31.28
CA MET A 1 33.70 38.48 -31.03
C MET A 1 32.32 37.99 -30.64
N GLU A 2 31.82 38.10 -29.43
CA GLU A 2 32.14 38.95 -28.29
C GLU A 2 32.06 38.12 -26.98
N THR A 3 32.99 38.39 -26.09
CA THR A 3 32.98 38.05 -24.66
C THR A 3 31.99 38.93 -23.91
N HIS A 4 31.43 38.46 -22.80
CA HIS A 4 30.97 39.18 -21.58
C HIS A 4 29.88 38.31 -20.90
N GLU A 5 29.75 38.16 -19.59
CA GLU A 5 30.54 38.58 -18.44
C GLU A 5 30.01 37.79 -17.23
N SER A 6 30.91 37.30 -16.40
CA SER A 6 30.62 36.83 -15.05
C SER A 6 30.34 38.03 -14.15
N LYS A 7 29.14 38.12 -13.54
CA LYS A 7 28.91 39.01 -12.39
C LYS A 7 27.93 38.44 -11.37
N LYS A 8 28.54 38.11 -10.21
CA LYS A 8 28.10 38.39 -8.84
C LYS A 8 26.89 37.62 -8.28
N SER A 9 27.26 36.63 -7.48
CA SER A 9 26.66 36.32 -6.18
C SER A 9 26.05 37.56 -5.51
N SER A 10 24.72 37.61 -5.45
CA SER A 10 24.00 38.48 -4.54
C SER A 10 23.14 37.60 -3.64
N SER A 11 23.41 37.76 -2.34
CA SER A 11 22.71 37.25 -1.17
C SER A 11 21.34 36.62 -1.42
N SER A 12 21.18 35.38 -0.96
CA SER A 12 19.90 34.78 -0.62
C SER A 12 19.12 35.70 0.32
N LYS A 13 18.32 36.60 -0.24
CA LYS A 13 17.26 37.25 0.52
C LYS A 13 16.23 36.19 0.79
N ASP A 14 16.30 35.67 2.00
CA ASP A 14 15.28 34.83 2.61
C ASP A 14 13.92 35.53 2.39
N PRO A 15 12.95 34.91 1.70
CA PRO A 15 11.66 35.53 1.40
C PRO A 15 10.82 35.81 2.66
N MET A 16 11.34 35.46 3.84
CA MET A 16 10.77 35.71 5.16
C MET A 16 11.13 37.08 5.77
N SER A 17 11.98 37.91 5.15
CA SER A 17 12.42 39.19 5.75
C SER A 17 11.33 40.29 5.87
N GLY A 18 10.11 40.05 5.39
CA GLY A 18 9.04 41.05 5.34
C GLY A 18 7.89 40.90 6.35
N CYS A 19 7.83 39.83 7.16
CA CYS A 19 6.78 39.65 8.16
C CYS A 19 7.36 39.70 9.58
N PRO A 20 7.09 40.75 10.37
CA PRO A 20 7.60 40.85 11.73
C PRO A 20 6.71 39.96 12.62
N ILE A 21 7.04 38.68 12.70
CA ILE A 21 6.55 37.84 13.80
C ILE A 21 7.77 37.38 14.57
N ASN A 22 8.08 38.09 15.65
CA ASN A 22 9.06 37.70 16.65
C ASN A 22 8.61 36.39 17.31
N PHE A 23 8.95 35.25 16.68
CA PHE A 23 8.99 33.98 17.39
C PHE A 23 10.37 33.82 18.01
N LYS A 24 10.42 33.49 19.31
CA LYS A 24 11.63 32.90 19.91
C LYS A 24 12.05 31.76 18.99
N LYS A 25 13.29 31.77 18.47
CA LYS A 25 13.87 30.64 17.75
C LYS A 25 13.82 29.44 18.69
N ILE A 26 12.86 28.55 18.49
CA ILE A 26 12.80 27.28 19.18
C ILE A 26 13.77 26.37 18.42
N ASP A 27 14.75 25.81 19.12
CA ASP A 27 15.75 24.95 18.52
C ASP A 27 15.09 23.63 18.06
N GLU A 28 14.89 23.47 16.76
CA GLU A 28 14.20 22.31 16.18
C GLU A 28 14.98 21.00 16.43
N SER A 29 16.28 21.10 16.71
CA SER A 29 17.15 19.96 17.02
C SER A 29 16.84 19.32 18.38
N GLU A 30 16.56 20.12 19.42
CA GLU A 30 16.07 19.63 20.72
C GLU A 30 14.67 19.02 20.61
N LEU A 31 13.78 19.61 19.79
CA LEU A 31 12.42 19.11 19.54
C LEU A 31 12.39 17.75 18.82
N LEU A 32 13.32 17.51 17.90
CA LEU A 32 13.39 16.28 17.10
C LEU A 32 14.10 15.12 17.82
N ALA A 33 15.08 15.41 18.68
CA ALA A 33 15.68 14.41 19.56
C ALA A 33 14.64 13.77 20.50
N ASP A 34 13.61 14.54 20.86
CA ASP A 34 12.55 14.18 21.80
C ASP A 34 11.37 13.41 21.18
N ALA A 35 11.26 13.36 19.84
CA ALA A 35 10.18 12.63 19.14
C ALA A 35 10.26 11.09 19.34
N ARG A 36 11.40 10.59 19.84
CA ARG A 36 11.62 9.19 20.22
C ARG A 36 11.33 8.91 21.70
N SER A 37 10.97 9.92 22.48
CA SER A 37 10.65 9.78 23.91
C SER A 37 9.34 9.00 24.10
N PRO A 38 9.31 7.97 24.98
CA PRO A 38 8.07 7.24 25.28
C PRO A 38 6.95 8.15 25.80
N ARG A 39 7.29 9.24 26.49
CA ARG A 39 6.31 10.23 26.99
C ARG A 39 5.73 11.07 25.86
N PHE A 40 6.52 11.36 24.83
CA PHE A 40 6.06 12.05 23.63
C PHE A 40 5.03 11.19 22.86
N LEU A 41 5.34 9.91 22.63
CA LEU A 41 4.40 8.99 21.97
C LEU A 41 3.12 8.77 22.79
N LEU A 42 3.22 8.73 24.12
CA LEU A 42 2.06 8.64 25.00
C LEU A 42 1.18 9.91 24.94
N ALA A 43 1.80 11.09 24.90
CA ALA A 43 1.10 12.36 24.70
C ALA A 43 0.41 12.43 23.33
N CYS A 44 1.09 12.01 22.26
CA CYS A 44 0.50 11.87 20.92
C CYS A 44 -0.71 10.93 20.92
N LYS A 45 -0.61 9.77 21.59
CA LYS A 45 -1.73 8.82 21.73
C LYS A 45 -2.91 9.40 22.51
N ARG A 46 -2.64 10.16 23.59
CA ARG A 46 -3.67 10.80 24.42
C ARG A 46 -4.39 11.92 23.68
N LEU A 47 -3.65 12.73 22.93
CA LEU A 47 -4.17 13.83 22.11
C LEU A 47 -4.70 13.37 20.75
N ARG A 48 -4.53 12.09 20.40
CA ARG A 48 -4.88 11.51 19.09
C ARG A 48 -4.22 12.25 17.91
N ILE A 49 -2.98 12.69 18.10
CA ILE A 49 -2.17 13.32 17.06
C ILE A 49 -1.24 12.26 16.48
N ASP A 50 -1.25 12.09 15.16
CA ASP A 50 -0.29 11.20 14.49
C ASP A 50 1.11 11.88 14.48
N PRO A 51 2.15 11.22 15.01
CA PRO A 51 3.52 11.74 14.96
C PRO A 51 4.00 12.11 13.55
N LEU A 52 3.47 11.47 12.49
CA LEU A 52 3.81 11.79 11.11
C LEU A 52 3.30 13.16 10.65
N GLU A 53 2.23 13.68 11.27
CA GLU A 53 1.72 15.04 11.01
C GLU A 53 2.64 16.15 11.55
N LEU A 54 3.59 15.80 12.42
CA LEU A 54 4.52 16.74 13.03
C LEU A 54 5.82 16.91 12.23
N ARG A 55 6.01 16.09 11.19
CA ARG A 55 7.15 16.20 10.29
C ARG A 55 7.08 17.51 9.50
N SER A 56 8.18 18.25 9.47
CA SER A 56 8.31 19.39 8.57
C SER A 56 8.17 18.93 7.13
N ARG A 57 7.46 19.71 6.34
CA ARG A 57 7.32 19.51 4.89
C ARG A 57 8.05 20.65 4.19
N SER A 58 8.69 20.38 3.06
CA SER A 58 9.31 21.44 2.27
C SER A 58 8.23 22.32 1.63
N PHE A 59 8.53 23.60 1.41
CA PHE A 59 7.63 24.51 0.69
C PHE A 59 7.22 23.96 -0.68
N ASP A 60 8.12 23.26 -1.36
CA ASP A 60 7.91 22.63 -2.66
C ASP A 60 6.84 21.54 -2.66
N SER A 61 6.59 20.89 -1.51
CA SER A 61 5.53 19.88 -1.39
C SER A 61 4.10 20.44 -1.53
N PHE A 62 3.96 21.77 -1.53
CA PHE A 62 2.69 22.48 -1.74
C PHE A 62 2.55 23.05 -3.17
N LYS A 63 3.48 22.73 -4.09
CA LYS A 63 3.38 23.12 -5.50
C LYS A 63 2.33 22.26 -6.22
N ASP A 64 1.14 22.83 -6.40
CA ASP A 64 0.13 22.27 -7.29
C ASP A 64 0.11 23.03 -8.62
N LYS A 65 -0.17 22.34 -9.74
CA LYS A 65 -0.10 22.89 -11.11
C LYS A 65 -0.98 24.13 -11.36
N ASN A 66 -1.93 24.44 -10.46
CA ASN A 66 -2.95 25.47 -10.65
C ASN A 66 -3.05 26.47 -9.46
N ILE A 67 -1.98 26.67 -8.68
CA ILE A 67 -2.01 27.52 -7.48
C ILE A 67 -0.98 28.63 -7.58
N SER A 68 -1.41 29.87 -7.28
CA SER A 68 -0.51 31.03 -7.24
C SER A 68 0.50 30.91 -6.09
N ILE A 69 1.70 31.48 -6.27
CA ILE A 69 2.78 31.45 -5.27
C ILE A 69 2.32 32.00 -3.91
N GLN A 70 1.51 33.05 -3.90
CA GLN A 70 0.94 33.63 -2.67
C GLN A 70 0.01 32.64 -1.95
N LYS A 71 -0.85 31.92 -2.69
CA LYS A 71 -1.76 30.93 -2.12
C LYS A 71 -0.99 29.69 -1.62
N GLN A 72 0.13 29.35 -2.25
CA GLN A 72 1.06 28.34 -1.76
C GLN A 72 1.75 28.78 -0.46
N GLN A 73 2.21 30.04 -0.36
CA GLN A 73 2.77 30.64 0.85
C GLN A 73 1.77 30.59 2.02
N VAL A 74 0.52 30.96 1.78
CA VAL A 74 -0.53 30.88 2.82
C VAL A 74 -0.76 29.44 3.27
N ARG A 75 -0.83 28.48 2.34
CA ARG A 75 -1.00 27.06 2.70
C ARG A 75 0.17 26.52 3.52
N TYR A 76 1.40 26.84 3.12
CA TYR A 76 2.60 26.47 3.87
C TYR A 76 2.62 27.10 5.27
N ALA A 77 2.33 28.39 5.38
CA ALA A 77 2.26 29.08 6.66
C ALA A 77 1.16 28.51 7.58
N MET A 78 0.00 28.15 7.04
CA MET A 78 -1.06 27.49 7.81
C MET A 78 -0.65 26.09 8.28
N HIS A 79 0.03 25.32 7.43
CA HIS A 79 0.57 24.01 7.80
C HIS A 79 1.57 24.12 8.95
N GLU A 80 2.55 25.01 8.83
CA GLU A 80 3.55 25.23 9.88
C GLU A 80 2.91 25.74 11.17
N ARG A 81 1.97 26.68 11.10
CA ARG A 81 1.24 27.15 12.29
C ARG A 81 0.47 26.03 13.00
N SER A 82 -0.20 25.16 12.24
CA SER A 82 -0.91 23.99 12.79
C SER A 82 0.07 22.98 13.41
N ARG A 83 1.21 22.74 12.75
CA ARG A 83 2.30 21.88 13.24
C ARG A 83 2.83 22.38 14.58
N PHE A 84 3.16 23.66 14.69
CA PHE A 84 3.65 24.26 15.93
C PHE A 84 2.61 24.25 17.05
N GLN A 85 1.33 24.49 16.74
CA GLN A 85 0.27 24.42 17.73
C GLN A 85 0.11 22.99 18.29
N LYS A 86 0.15 21.97 17.42
CA LYS A 86 0.12 20.56 17.83
C LYS A 86 1.33 20.20 18.70
N LEU A 87 2.53 20.63 18.31
CA LEU A 87 3.75 20.42 19.12
C LEU A 87 3.64 21.07 20.50
N ARG A 88 3.07 22.28 20.59
CA ARG A 88 2.85 22.96 21.87
C ARG A 88 1.88 22.18 22.77
N SER A 89 0.75 21.73 22.23
CA SER A 89 -0.21 20.91 22.95
C SER A 89 0.37 19.57 23.41
N ILE A 90 1.22 18.95 22.59
CA ILE A 90 1.95 17.72 22.97
C ILE A 90 2.90 17.98 24.13
N ASN A 91 3.65 19.09 24.11
CA ASN A 91 4.55 19.45 25.19
C ASN A 91 3.80 19.75 26.49
N GLU A 92 2.70 20.50 26.44
CA GLU A 92 1.84 20.76 27.60
C GLU A 92 1.23 19.46 28.17
N CYS A 93 0.79 18.55 27.31
CA CYS A 93 0.34 17.22 27.72
C CYS A 93 1.49 16.39 28.31
N ARG A 94 2.69 16.48 27.75
CA ARG A 94 3.87 15.75 28.22
C ARG A 94 4.29 16.15 29.63
N PHE A 95 4.29 17.44 29.94
CA PHE A 95 4.65 17.95 31.28
C PHE A 95 3.58 17.66 32.34
N SER A 96 2.34 17.39 31.93
CA SER A 96 1.27 16.96 32.83
C SER A 96 1.18 15.45 33.04
N LEU A 97 1.96 14.64 32.31
CA LEU A 97 2.11 13.21 32.57
C LEU A 97 3.10 13.04 33.74
N THR A 98 2.73 12.35 34.82
CA THR A 98 3.61 12.11 35.97
C THR A 98 4.80 11.22 35.60
N SER A 99 5.95 11.39 36.28
CA SER A 99 7.23 10.74 35.97
C SER A 99 7.28 9.22 36.22
N ASN A 100 6.25 8.65 36.86
CA ASN A 100 6.20 7.23 37.18
C ASN A 100 5.20 6.49 36.28
N GLY A 101 5.73 5.82 35.26
CA GLY A 101 5.24 4.63 34.54
C GLY A 101 3.74 4.50 34.25
N ALA A 102 3.30 4.42 33.00
CA ALA A 102 3.43 3.22 32.13
C ALA A 102 2.87 1.89 32.69
N ASN A 103 2.46 1.79 33.95
CA ASN A 103 1.79 0.60 34.51
C ASN A 103 0.85 1.03 35.64
N ARG A 104 -0.31 1.56 35.27
CA ARG A 104 -1.54 1.55 36.06
C ARG A 104 -2.65 2.02 35.13
N THR A 105 -3.49 1.08 34.72
CA THR A 105 -4.88 1.38 34.38
C THR A 105 -5.47 2.17 35.54
N SER A 106 -5.46 3.50 35.43
CA SER A 106 -6.09 4.37 36.40
C SER A 106 -7.60 4.13 36.36
N PRO A 107 -8.25 3.83 37.49
CA PRO A 107 -9.70 3.75 37.56
C PRO A 107 -10.24 5.19 37.65
N ILE A 108 -10.42 5.85 36.51
CA ILE A 108 -11.08 7.18 36.47
C ILE A 108 -12.61 7.05 36.30
N ASP A 109 -13.15 5.84 36.14
CA ASP A 109 -14.60 5.61 36.00
C ASP A 109 -15.35 5.27 37.30
N THR A 110 -14.73 5.42 38.49
CA THR A 110 -15.39 5.00 39.76
C THR A 110 -15.74 6.11 40.74
N VAL A 111 -15.43 7.38 40.45
CA VAL A 111 -15.82 8.49 41.34
C VAL A 111 -17.21 9.07 41.01
N SER A 112 -17.71 8.89 39.78
CA SER A 112 -19.03 9.43 39.38
C SER A 112 -20.24 8.53 39.67
N ILE A 113 -20.06 7.36 40.32
CA ILE A 113 -21.18 6.45 40.63
C ILE A 113 -21.46 6.34 42.15
N ARG A 114 -20.60 6.90 43.02
CA ARG A 114 -20.84 6.88 44.49
C ARG A 114 -21.52 8.12 45.07
N LEU A 115 -21.73 9.19 44.30
CA LEU A 115 -22.51 10.36 44.75
C LEU A 115 -24.02 10.28 44.45
N ALA A 116 -24.46 9.32 43.61
CA ALA A 116 -25.86 9.20 43.21
C ALA A 116 -26.68 8.17 44.03
N ARG A 117 -26.08 7.57 45.08
CA ARG A 117 -26.74 6.52 45.90
C ARG A 117 -27.03 6.91 47.35
N THR A 118 -26.70 8.14 47.75
CA THR A 118 -26.89 8.65 49.13
C THR A 118 -27.98 9.73 49.25
N LEU A 119 -28.74 10.01 48.19
CA LEU A 119 -29.82 11.02 48.21
C LEU A 119 -31.23 10.49 47.91
N SER A 120 -31.45 9.17 47.91
CA SER A 120 -32.78 8.60 47.61
C SER A 120 -33.48 7.91 48.78
N ASN A 121 -32.89 7.89 49.99
CA ASN A 121 -33.49 7.26 51.17
C ASN A 121 -33.47 8.20 52.39
N SER A 122 -34.22 9.31 52.32
CA SER A 122 -34.71 9.97 53.53
C SER A 122 -35.93 10.81 53.17
N TRP A 123 -37.12 10.22 53.25
CA TRP A 123 -38.41 10.86 53.50
C TRP A 123 -39.48 9.79 53.31
N ILE A 124 -39.70 8.99 54.34
CA ILE A 124 -40.93 8.28 54.69
C ILE A 124 -40.67 7.68 56.08
N GLY A 125 -41.54 8.00 57.05
CA GLY A 125 -41.48 7.52 58.43
C GLY A 125 -41.45 8.68 59.41
N SER A 126 -42.62 9.20 59.81
CA SER A 126 -43.36 8.71 60.98
C SER A 126 -42.77 9.25 62.27
N GLU A 127 -43.30 10.38 62.75
CA GLU A 127 -43.41 10.66 64.19
C GLU A 127 -44.41 11.80 64.44
N LEU A 128 -45.69 11.42 64.48
CA LEU A 128 -46.76 12.23 65.07
C LEU A 128 -47.54 11.32 66.02
N SER A 129 -47.05 11.17 67.25
CA SER A 129 -47.90 10.85 68.41
C SER A 129 -47.09 10.98 69.69
N LYS A 130 -47.30 12.08 70.43
CA LYS A 130 -47.22 12.16 71.90
C LYS A 130 -47.45 13.60 72.35
N THR A 131 -48.73 13.97 72.50
CA THR A 131 -49.18 14.87 73.57
C THR A 131 -50.61 14.49 73.91
N GLY A 132 -50.79 13.95 75.11
CA GLY A 132 -52.08 13.81 75.78
C GLY A 132 -52.58 15.15 76.36
N PRO A 133 -53.68 15.15 77.13
CA PRO A 133 -54.89 15.90 76.77
C PRO A 133 -55.14 17.10 77.70
N ILE A 134 -55.73 18.18 77.15
CA ILE A 134 -56.33 19.25 77.96
C ILE A 134 -57.69 19.66 77.35
N VAL A 135 -58.73 19.38 78.14
CA VAL A 135 -60.04 20.06 78.23
C VAL A 135 -61.10 19.77 77.16
N GLN A 136 -62.03 18.88 77.56
CA GLN A 136 -63.44 18.93 77.17
C GLN A 136 -64.08 20.25 77.61
N LYS A 137 -64.85 20.88 76.73
CA LYS A 137 -66.29 21.16 76.96
C LYS A 137 -66.94 21.89 75.78
N GLY A 138 -67.86 21.19 75.12
CA GLY A 138 -69.14 21.76 74.69
C GLY A 138 -69.26 22.21 73.23
N LYS A 139 -70.36 21.74 72.61
CA LYS A 139 -71.01 22.20 71.37
C LYS A 139 -70.36 21.67 70.09
N SER A 140 -71.05 21.15 69.09
CA SER A 140 -72.48 21.03 68.79
C SER A 140 -72.63 20.03 67.63
N GLU A 141 -73.83 19.49 67.46
CA GLU A 141 -74.28 18.56 66.40
C GLU A 141 -74.11 19.03 64.94
N VAL A 142 -73.35 20.09 64.69
CA VAL A 142 -73.06 20.61 63.33
C VAL A 142 -71.96 19.81 62.61
N TYR A 143 -71.23 18.95 63.33
CA TYR A 143 -70.08 18.22 62.78
C TYR A 143 -70.45 16.93 62.01
N MET A 144 -71.66 16.38 62.17
CA MET A 144 -72.02 15.08 61.57
C MET A 144 -72.70 15.19 60.19
N THR A 145 -73.25 16.34 59.83
CA THR A 145 -73.88 16.59 58.51
C THR A 145 -72.88 17.08 57.45
N ALA A 146 -71.78 17.73 57.85
CA ALA A 146 -70.73 18.21 56.93
C ALA A 146 -69.68 17.13 56.58
N LEU A 147 -69.55 16.05 57.36
CA LEU A 147 -68.52 15.01 57.18
C LEU A 147 -68.89 13.90 56.18
N LYS A 148 -70.16 13.76 55.79
CA LYS A 148 -70.58 12.79 54.76
C LYS A 148 -70.07 13.13 53.35
N PRO A 149 -70.24 14.35 52.81
CA PRO A 149 -69.71 14.69 51.49
C PRO A 149 -68.17 14.67 51.44
N LEU A 150 -67.48 14.94 52.55
CA LEU A 150 -66.01 14.88 52.62
C LEU A 150 -65.44 13.46 52.55
N LYS A 151 -66.15 12.45 53.08
CA LYS A 151 -65.74 11.04 52.97
C LYS A 151 -65.94 10.48 51.55
N GLU A 152 -66.99 10.90 50.85
CA GLU A 152 -67.22 10.51 49.45
C GLU A 152 -66.21 11.17 48.50
N ILE A 153 -65.86 12.44 48.71
CA ILE A 153 -64.83 13.14 47.95
C ILE A 153 -63.44 12.51 48.19
N ALA A 154 -63.13 12.12 49.43
CA ALA A 154 -61.88 11.41 49.75
C ALA A 154 -61.81 10.01 49.14
N ALA A 155 -62.94 9.28 49.09
CA ALA A 155 -63.02 7.96 48.46
C ALA A 155 -62.92 8.05 46.92
N GLN A 156 -63.53 9.06 46.29
CA GLN A 156 -63.36 9.32 44.86
C GLN A 156 -61.91 9.74 44.52
N ALA A 157 -61.29 10.60 45.33
CA ALA A 157 -59.88 10.98 45.15
C ALA A 157 -58.92 9.79 45.29
N ALA A 158 -59.20 8.85 46.21
CA ALA A 158 -58.43 7.62 46.35
C ALA A 158 -58.56 6.68 45.14
N ASN A 159 -59.74 6.59 44.53
CA ASN A 159 -59.97 5.78 43.33
C ASN A 159 -59.32 6.38 42.07
N PHE A 160 -59.36 7.71 41.89
CA PHE A 160 -58.63 8.40 40.81
C PHE A 160 -57.11 8.27 40.95
N SER A 161 -56.60 8.27 42.19
CA SER A 161 -55.17 8.07 42.47
C SER A 161 -54.72 6.63 42.16
N ARG A 162 -55.55 5.62 42.44
CA ARG A 162 -55.27 4.21 42.09
C ARG A 162 -55.27 3.96 40.58
N GLN A 163 -56.27 4.45 39.85
CA GLN A 163 -56.31 4.32 38.37
C GLN A 163 -55.15 5.06 37.69
N GLY A 164 -54.72 6.20 38.24
CA GLY A 164 -53.54 6.93 37.75
C GLY A 164 -52.23 6.18 38.00
N LEU A 165 -52.11 5.46 39.12
CA LEU A 165 -50.96 4.63 39.47
C LEU A 165 -50.88 3.36 38.62
N GLU A 166 -51.98 2.66 38.39
CA GLU A 166 -52.03 1.46 37.53
C GLU A 166 -51.68 1.79 36.08
N SER A 167 -52.21 2.89 35.52
CA SER A 167 -51.84 3.36 34.17
C SER A 167 -50.37 3.83 34.07
N SER A 168 -49.81 4.34 35.18
CA SER A 168 -48.40 4.74 35.27
C SER A 168 -47.48 3.52 35.32
N GLU A 169 -47.81 2.52 36.14
CA GLU A 169 -47.05 1.29 36.27
C GLU A 169 -47.02 0.50 34.97
N GLU A 170 -48.15 0.37 34.25
CA GLU A 170 -48.21 -0.25 32.93
C GLU A 170 -47.34 0.48 31.88
N LYS A 171 -47.29 1.82 31.93
CA LYS A 171 -46.42 2.60 31.04
C LYS A 171 -44.95 2.43 31.39
N ILE A 172 -44.62 2.26 32.67
CA ILE A 172 -43.25 2.02 33.14
C ILE A 172 -42.79 0.61 32.73
N THR A 173 -43.62 -0.41 32.92
CA THR A 173 -43.31 -1.80 32.51
C THR A 173 -43.17 -1.91 31.00
N HIS A 174 -44.09 -1.32 30.22
CA HIS A 174 -43.97 -1.28 28.76
C HIS A 174 -42.68 -0.59 28.29
N LYS A 175 -42.29 0.53 28.91
CA LYS A 175 -41.00 1.20 28.60
C LYS A 175 -39.79 0.33 28.95
N GLN A 176 -39.86 -0.42 30.06
CA GLN A 176 -38.79 -1.34 30.45
C GLN A 176 -38.67 -2.52 29.48
N ASP A 177 -39.78 -3.08 29.02
CA ASP A 177 -39.78 -4.18 28.07
C ASP A 177 -39.30 -3.74 26.68
N CYS A 178 -39.75 -2.58 26.20
CA CYS A 178 -39.22 -1.96 24.99
C CYS A 178 -37.69 -1.73 25.06
N ARG A 179 -37.17 -1.31 26.23
CA ARG A 179 -35.73 -1.13 26.45
C ARG A 179 -34.98 -2.46 26.44
N LYS A 180 -35.53 -3.52 27.04
CA LYS A 180 -34.95 -4.87 26.99
C LYS A 180 -34.88 -5.39 25.56
N ASP A 181 -35.93 -5.22 24.78
CA ASP A 181 -35.96 -5.65 23.38
C ASP A 181 -34.99 -4.87 22.49
N TYR A 182 -34.85 -3.56 22.74
CA TYR A 182 -33.83 -2.75 22.08
C TYR A 182 -32.41 -3.23 22.40
N LEU A 183 -32.11 -3.52 23.66
CA LEU A 183 -30.80 -4.05 24.07
C LEU A 183 -30.53 -5.45 23.50
N LYS A 184 -31.54 -6.32 23.43
CA LYS A 184 -31.43 -7.62 22.75
C LYS A 184 -31.11 -7.46 21.26
N LYS A 185 -31.78 -6.53 20.57
CA LYS A 185 -31.48 -6.22 19.15
C LYS A 185 -30.05 -5.70 18.97
N GLN A 186 -29.58 -4.81 19.84
CA GLN A 186 -28.19 -4.35 19.83
C GLN A 186 -27.18 -5.48 20.08
N ALA A 187 -27.46 -6.39 21.01
CA ALA A 187 -26.58 -7.53 21.29
C ALA A 187 -26.46 -8.48 20.09
N VAL A 188 -27.57 -8.76 19.40
CA VAL A 188 -27.58 -9.57 18.16
C VAL A 188 -26.82 -8.88 17.03
N GLU A 189 -27.02 -7.57 16.85
CA GLU A 189 -26.26 -6.75 15.90
C GLU A 189 -24.75 -6.80 16.18
N PHE A 190 -24.36 -6.67 17.46
CA PHE A 190 -22.96 -6.73 17.88
C PHE A 190 -22.34 -8.11 17.62
N ALA A 191 -23.07 -9.19 17.92
CA ALA A 191 -22.64 -10.55 17.61
C ALA A 191 -22.42 -10.75 16.11
N ARG A 192 -23.35 -10.28 15.26
CA ARG A 192 -23.22 -10.33 13.80
C ARG A 192 -22.06 -9.49 13.27
N ARG A 193 -21.74 -8.35 13.92
CA ARG A 193 -20.56 -7.54 13.56
C ARG A 193 -19.27 -8.25 13.94
N LYS A 194 -19.21 -8.85 15.13
CA LYS A 194 -18.07 -9.64 15.60
C LYS A 194 -17.79 -10.82 14.66
N GLU A 195 -18.83 -11.59 14.30
CA GLU A 195 -18.72 -12.71 13.37
C GLU A 195 -18.21 -12.26 11.98
N ARG A 196 -18.71 -11.14 11.45
CA ARG A 196 -18.20 -10.56 10.19
C ARG A 196 -16.72 -10.18 10.28
N THR A 197 -16.28 -9.58 11.40
CA THR A 197 -14.87 -9.24 11.59
C THR A 197 -13.97 -10.46 11.73
N GLU A 198 -14.44 -11.53 12.35
CA GLU A 198 -13.72 -12.80 12.46
C GLU A 198 -13.59 -13.48 11.09
N LYS A 199 -14.67 -13.51 10.28
CA LYS A 199 -14.61 -14.00 8.89
C LYS A 199 -13.62 -13.21 8.03
N LEU A 200 -13.59 -11.87 8.18
CA LEU A 200 -12.62 -11.03 7.47
C LEU A 200 -11.17 -11.33 7.90
N ARG A 201 -10.90 -11.54 9.19
CA ARG A 201 -9.56 -11.95 9.66
C ARG A 201 -9.18 -13.33 9.13
N ALA A 202 -10.11 -14.28 9.11
CA ALA A 202 -9.86 -15.61 8.57
C ALA A 202 -9.47 -15.53 7.08
N LEU A 203 -10.24 -14.80 6.27
CA LEU A 203 -9.95 -14.57 4.85
C LEU A 203 -8.60 -13.86 4.63
N GLN A 204 -8.26 -12.87 5.46
CA GLN A 204 -6.94 -12.23 5.40
C GLN A 204 -5.81 -13.22 5.73
N SER A 205 -5.99 -14.07 6.74
CA SER A 205 -4.98 -15.09 7.08
C SER A 205 -4.79 -16.13 5.98
N GLU A 206 -5.89 -16.55 5.32
CA GLU A 206 -5.84 -17.48 4.18
C GLU A 206 -5.15 -16.83 2.97
N GLN A 207 -5.41 -15.55 2.69
CA GLN A 207 -4.73 -14.82 1.63
C GLN A 207 -3.23 -14.66 1.92
N GLU A 208 -2.84 -14.34 3.15
CA GLU A 208 -1.44 -14.25 3.55
C GLU A 208 -0.72 -15.60 3.44
N GLN A 209 -1.36 -16.70 3.86
CA GLN A 209 -0.81 -18.04 3.68
C GLN A 209 -0.68 -18.41 2.19
N ALA A 210 -1.68 -18.11 1.37
CA ALA A 210 -1.63 -18.34 -0.07
C ALA A 210 -0.56 -17.50 -0.79
N ILE A 211 -0.25 -16.30 -0.28
CA ILE A 211 0.86 -15.49 -0.79
C ILE A 211 2.19 -16.12 -0.42
N LYS A 212 2.37 -16.52 0.85
CA LYS A 212 3.60 -17.17 1.34
C LYS A 212 3.91 -18.44 0.55
N THR A 213 2.95 -19.34 0.39
CA THR A 213 3.16 -20.59 -0.38
C THR A 213 3.52 -20.32 -1.84
N ARG A 214 2.89 -19.32 -2.48
CA ARG A 214 3.25 -18.90 -3.84
C ARG A 214 4.64 -18.29 -3.94
N GLU A 215 5.10 -17.60 -2.90
CA GLU A 215 6.45 -17.03 -2.84
C GLU A 215 7.50 -18.13 -2.63
N GLU A 216 7.22 -19.11 -1.78
CA GLU A 216 8.04 -20.31 -1.58
C GLU A 216 8.16 -21.11 -2.88
N GLU A 217 7.04 -21.39 -3.57
CA GLU A 217 7.06 -22.05 -4.89
C GLU A 217 7.86 -21.26 -5.92
N ARG A 218 7.75 -19.92 -5.93
CA ARG A 218 8.56 -19.07 -6.81
C ARG A 218 10.04 -19.09 -6.43
N SER A 219 10.38 -19.23 -5.16
CA SER A 219 11.77 -19.43 -4.73
C SER A 219 12.30 -20.75 -5.26
N ILE A 220 11.59 -21.85 -4.99
CA ILE A 220 11.97 -23.20 -5.42
C ILE A 220 12.16 -23.26 -6.94
N ARG A 221 11.25 -22.65 -7.72
CA ARG A 221 11.39 -22.60 -9.19
C ARG A 221 12.59 -21.77 -9.65
N ARG A 222 12.88 -20.65 -8.97
CA ARG A 222 14.07 -19.83 -9.27
C ARG A 222 15.34 -20.60 -8.93
N ASP A 223 15.39 -21.24 -7.78
CA ASP A 223 16.55 -22.01 -7.33
C ASP A 223 16.80 -23.21 -8.26
N ALA A 224 15.73 -23.90 -8.70
CA ALA A 224 15.82 -24.95 -9.71
C ALA A 224 16.34 -24.43 -11.07
N TYR A 225 15.87 -23.25 -11.51
CA TYR A 225 16.34 -22.61 -12.74
C TYR A 225 17.82 -22.19 -12.65
N PHE A 226 18.24 -21.59 -11.54
CA PHE A 226 19.64 -21.25 -11.31
C PHE A 226 20.52 -22.51 -11.20
N GLY A 227 20.00 -23.57 -10.59
CA GLY A 227 20.66 -24.87 -10.53
C GLY A 227 20.89 -25.48 -11.90
N SER A 228 19.86 -25.50 -12.76
CA SER A 228 19.97 -26.02 -14.12
C SER A 228 20.89 -25.16 -14.99
N TRP A 229 20.80 -23.83 -14.90
CA TRP A 229 21.69 -22.92 -15.62
C TRP A 229 23.16 -23.09 -15.21
N LYS A 230 23.42 -23.25 -13.91
CA LYS A 230 24.78 -23.50 -13.39
C LYS A 230 25.33 -24.85 -13.87
N ALA A 231 24.48 -25.88 -13.92
CA ALA A 231 24.86 -27.18 -14.48
C ALA A 231 25.16 -27.10 -15.98
N GLU A 232 24.34 -26.39 -16.76
CA GLU A 232 24.54 -26.19 -18.20
C GLU A 232 25.83 -25.41 -18.50
N LEU A 233 26.12 -24.37 -17.70
CA LEU A 233 27.40 -23.64 -17.77
C LEU A 233 28.60 -24.53 -17.44
N GLY A 234 28.47 -25.39 -16.43
CA GLY A 234 29.49 -26.38 -16.07
C GLY A 234 29.78 -27.34 -17.23
N GLN A 235 28.73 -27.88 -17.86
CA GLN A 235 28.85 -28.75 -19.02
C GLN A 235 29.46 -28.03 -20.24
N LYS A 236 29.06 -26.77 -20.50
CA LYS A 236 29.67 -25.98 -21.58
C LYS A 236 31.15 -25.75 -21.33
N LYS A 237 31.55 -25.44 -20.10
CA LYS A 237 32.96 -25.25 -19.73
C LYS A 237 33.78 -26.53 -19.92
N THR A 238 33.27 -27.69 -19.51
CA THR A 238 33.98 -28.97 -19.71
C THR A 238 34.11 -29.32 -21.20
N LEU A 239 33.06 -29.10 -22.00
CA LEU A 239 33.10 -29.30 -23.46
C LEU A 239 34.12 -28.38 -24.15
N LEU A 240 34.19 -27.12 -23.73
CA LEU A 240 35.11 -26.13 -24.27
C LEU A 240 36.56 -26.46 -23.90
N ASN A 241 36.80 -26.90 -22.65
CA ASN A 241 38.10 -27.43 -22.23
C ASN A 241 38.49 -28.67 -23.04
N HIS A 242 37.56 -29.60 -23.28
CA HIS A 242 37.85 -30.81 -24.03
C HIS A 242 38.20 -30.52 -25.50
N ARG A 243 37.49 -29.57 -26.13
CA ARG A 243 37.82 -29.06 -27.47
C ARG A 243 39.17 -28.36 -27.49
N SER A 244 39.44 -27.50 -26.50
CA SER A 244 40.73 -26.81 -26.38
C SER A 244 41.89 -27.80 -26.29
N MET A 245 41.77 -28.81 -25.41
CA MET A 245 42.75 -29.90 -25.28
C MET A 245 42.92 -30.68 -26.58
N SER A 246 41.83 -31.02 -27.27
CA SER A 246 41.91 -31.72 -28.56
C SER A 246 42.62 -30.90 -29.64
N VAL A 247 42.36 -29.59 -29.69
CA VAL A 247 43.06 -28.67 -30.61
C VAL A 247 44.54 -28.56 -30.25
N GLN A 248 44.87 -28.44 -28.96
CA GLN A 248 46.26 -28.41 -28.49
C GLN A 248 47.00 -29.70 -28.82
N SER A 249 46.41 -30.88 -28.59
CA SER A 249 47.00 -32.16 -28.99
C SER A 249 47.23 -32.26 -30.49
N ARG A 250 46.28 -31.76 -31.30
CA ARG A 250 46.41 -31.75 -32.76
C ARG A 250 47.52 -30.80 -33.23
N LEU A 251 47.63 -29.63 -32.61
CA LEU A 251 48.72 -28.68 -32.89
C LEU A 251 50.08 -29.25 -32.49
N ALA A 252 50.17 -29.91 -31.33
CA ALA A 252 51.40 -30.58 -30.89
C ALA A 252 51.83 -31.69 -31.87
N ARG A 253 50.87 -32.49 -32.37
CA ARG A 253 51.16 -33.54 -33.35
C ARG A 253 51.64 -32.97 -34.69
N LEU A 254 50.99 -31.91 -35.17
CA LEU A 254 51.43 -31.19 -36.39
C LEU A 254 52.81 -30.55 -36.22
N ALA A 255 53.12 -30.03 -35.03
CA ALA A 255 54.44 -29.49 -34.73
C ALA A 255 55.51 -30.59 -34.78
N GLN A 256 55.26 -31.76 -34.19
CA GLN A 256 56.15 -32.92 -34.28
C GLN A 256 56.33 -33.41 -35.73
N GLU A 257 55.26 -33.54 -36.50
CA GLU A 257 55.36 -33.92 -37.92
C GLU A 257 56.22 -32.93 -38.72
N LYS A 258 56.08 -31.62 -38.43
CA LYS A 258 56.91 -30.59 -39.08
C LYS A 258 58.37 -30.62 -38.62
N GLU A 259 58.62 -30.93 -37.36
CA GLU A 259 59.96 -31.10 -36.82
C GLU A 259 60.65 -32.32 -37.43
N GLU A 260 59.95 -33.45 -37.57
CA GLU A 260 60.44 -34.65 -38.26
C GLU A 260 60.69 -34.39 -39.76
N GLU A 261 59.82 -33.64 -40.45
CA GLU A 261 60.05 -33.21 -41.83
C GLU A 261 61.29 -32.32 -41.95
N ALA A 262 61.47 -31.39 -41.01
CA ALA A 262 62.64 -30.51 -40.97
C ALA A 262 63.93 -31.30 -40.71
N GLN A 263 63.93 -32.26 -39.79
CA GLN A 263 65.06 -33.16 -39.54
C GLN A 263 65.41 -34.00 -40.77
N LYS A 264 64.42 -34.58 -41.46
CA LYS A 264 64.65 -35.32 -42.72
C LYS A 264 65.25 -34.44 -43.81
N LEU A 265 64.77 -33.20 -43.94
CA LEU A 265 65.35 -32.22 -44.87
C LEU A 265 66.80 -31.88 -44.49
N GLN A 266 67.08 -31.65 -43.22
CA GLN A 266 68.42 -31.34 -42.73
C GLN A 266 69.40 -32.50 -42.92
N GLU A 267 68.98 -33.74 -42.70
CA GLU A 267 69.76 -34.93 -43.06
C GLU A 267 70.03 -34.99 -44.57
N SER A 268 69.01 -34.74 -45.40
CA SER A 268 69.17 -34.76 -46.85
C SER A 268 70.15 -33.70 -47.36
N LEU A 269 70.13 -32.51 -46.74
CA LEU A 269 71.06 -31.42 -47.02
C LEU A 269 72.46 -31.78 -46.57
N SER A 270 72.61 -32.36 -45.36
CA SER A 270 73.91 -32.81 -44.84
C SER A 270 74.52 -33.89 -45.76
N ARG A 271 73.72 -34.86 -46.22
CA ARG A 271 74.14 -35.89 -47.19
C ARG A 271 74.59 -35.28 -48.52
N ARG A 272 73.87 -34.27 -49.03
CA ARG A 272 74.28 -33.52 -50.23
C ARG A 272 75.56 -32.74 -50.00
N GLN A 273 75.70 -32.09 -48.84
CA GLN A 273 76.91 -31.35 -48.47
C GLN A 273 78.13 -32.28 -48.48
N THR A 274 78.03 -33.47 -47.87
CA THR A 274 79.08 -34.50 -47.89
C THR A 274 79.36 -35.03 -49.29
N ALA A 275 78.33 -35.22 -50.12
CA ALA A 275 78.53 -35.65 -51.51
C ALA A 275 79.27 -34.58 -52.33
N ILE A 276 78.97 -33.30 -52.10
CA ILE A 276 79.67 -32.17 -52.73
C ILE A 276 81.12 -32.10 -52.24
N THR A 277 81.39 -32.28 -50.95
CA THR A 277 82.77 -32.29 -50.42
C THR A 277 83.58 -33.46 -50.99
N LEU A 278 83.00 -34.66 -51.04
CA LEU A 278 83.64 -35.81 -51.68
C LEU A 278 83.89 -35.59 -53.18
N GLN A 279 82.97 -34.94 -53.90
CA GLN A 279 83.21 -34.54 -55.29
C GLN A 279 84.36 -33.53 -55.42
N GLN A 280 84.47 -32.57 -54.50
CA GLN A 280 85.55 -31.59 -54.50
C GLN A 280 86.91 -32.23 -54.15
N GLU A 281 86.93 -33.28 -53.33
CA GLU A 281 88.14 -34.06 -53.06
C GLU A 281 88.53 -34.98 -54.24
N LEU A 282 87.55 -35.58 -54.93
CA LEU A 282 87.77 -36.45 -56.10
C LEU A 282 88.11 -35.68 -57.38
N PHE A 283 87.63 -34.44 -57.53
CA PHE A 283 87.87 -33.57 -58.70
C PHE A 283 88.69 -32.34 -58.32
N ARG A 284 89.81 -32.57 -57.62
CA ARG A 284 90.85 -31.54 -57.49
C ARG A 284 91.35 -31.19 -58.90
N PRO A 285 91.31 -29.92 -59.35
CA PRO A 285 91.61 -29.58 -60.73
C PRO A 285 93.11 -29.73 -61.00
N SER A 286 93.50 -30.79 -61.70
CA SER A 286 94.76 -30.86 -62.44
C SER A 286 94.55 -30.27 -63.84
N THR A 287 95.52 -29.46 -64.25
CA THR A 287 95.60 -28.62 -65.44
C THR A 287 95.48 -29.35 -66.80
N CYS A 288 94.72 -28.72 -67.73
CA CYS A 288 94.91 -28.68 -69.21
C CYS A 288 94.62 -29.96 -70.06
N PRO A 289 94.50 -29.86 -71.42
CA PRO A 289 93.58 -29.04 -72.22
C PRO A 289 92.90 -29.79 -73.42
N LYS A 290 91.95 -29.09 -74.07
CA LYS A 290 91.29 -29.27 -75.40
C LYS A 290 91.77 -30.36 -76.39
N ARG A 291 90.83 -31.03 -77.08
CA ARG A 291 90.80 -31.16 -78.57
C ARG A 291 89.52 -31.79 -79.14
N ASP A 292 89.17 -31.31 -80.34
CA ASP A 292 88.06 -31.65 -81.24
C ASP A 292 88.26 -32.97 -82.01
N GLY A 293 87.20 -33.48 -82.65
CA GLY A 293 87.34 -34.20 -83.94
C GLY A 293 86.52 -35.48 -84.17
N ALA A 294 85.45 -35.32 -84.94
CA ALA A 294 85.04 -36.06 -86.16
C ALA A 294 85.03 -37.61 -86.27
N ALA A 295 84.00 -38.05 -87.01
CA ALA A 295 83.63 -39.40 -87.44
C ALA A 295 84.61 -40.10 -88.40
N ALA A 296 84.47 -41.43 -88.53
CA ALA A 296 84.54 -42.17 -89.80
C ALA A 296 84.38 -43.70 -89.66
N TYR A 297 83.54 -44.27 -90.54
CA TYR A 297 83.69 -45.51 -91.33
C TYR A 297 83.87 -46.90 -90.67
N ASN A 298 83.12 -47.90 -91.17
CA ASN A 298 83.72 -48.89 -92.07
C ASN A 298 82.70 -49.78 -92.81
N SER A 299 82.93 -49.88 -94.12
CA SER A 299 82.46 -50.88 -95.07
C SER A 299 83.58 -51.89 -95.34
N LEU A 300 83.28 -53.15 -95.63
CA LEU A 300 84.23 -54.05 -96.30
C LEU A 300 83.52 -55.11 -97.15
N SER A 301 83.99 -55.20 -98.40
CA SER A 301 83.66 -56.12 -99.48
C SER A 301 84.67 -57.27 -99.54
N VAL A 302 84.27 -58.42 -100.11
CA VAL A 302 85.20 -59.43 -100.65
C VAL A 302 84.60 -60.09 -101.91
N SER A 303 85.45 -60.26 -102.92
CA SER A 303 85.23 -60.89 -104.23
C SER A 303 85.75 -62.35 -104.25
N MET A 304 85.24 -63.17 -105.19
CA MET A 304 86.02 -63.79 -106.29
C MET A 304 85.33 -65.04 -106.90
N ALA A 305 85.61 -65.19 -108.20
CA ALA A 305 85.26 -66.17 -109.21
C ALA A 305 84.98 -67.63 -108.81
N GLY A 306 83.97 -68.22 -109.46
CA GLY A 306 83.67 -69.66 -109.51
C GLY A 306 82.73 -69.96 -110.69
N THR A 307 82.94 -71.09 -111.34
CA THR A 307 82.54 -71.49 -112.70
C THR A 307 81.03 -71.55 -113.00
N ALA A 308 80.67 -71.57 -114.31
CA ALA A 308 79.33 -71.32 -114.85
C ALA A 308 78.19 -72.26 -114.38
N ASP A 309 78.46 -73.38 -113.72
CA ASP A 309 77.43 -74.26 -113.11
C ASP A 309 77.04 -73.89 -111.67
N GLU A 310 77.82 -73.06 -110.97
CA GLU A 310 77.51 -72.63 -109.59
C GLU A 310 76.58 -71.41 -109.53
N THR A 311 76.52 -70.63 -110.62
CA THR A 311 75.66 -69.42 -110.72
C THR A 311 74.17 -69.75 -110.79
N ALA A 312 73.78 -70.94 -111.25
CA ALA A 312 72.38 -71.39 -111.23
C ALA A 312 71.94 -71.87 -109.84
N LYS A 313 72.85 -72.48 -109.06
CA LYS A 313 72.60 -72.93 -107.68
C LYS A 313 72.53 -71.75 -106.72
N TRP A 314 73.43 -70.78 -106.86
CA TRP A 314 73.46 -69.55 -106.05
C TRP A 314 72.26 -68.63 -106.32
N ARG A 315 71.76 -68.56 -107.56
CA ARG A 315 70.51 -67.84 -107.87
C ARG A 315 69.28 -68.50 -107.22
N ARG A 316 69.21 -69.84 -107.19
CA ARG A 316 68.13 -70.59 -106.49
C ARG A 316 68.22 -70.45 -104.98
N GLU A 317 69.42 -70.41 -104.42
CA GLU A 317 69.65 -70.24 -102.99
C GLU A 317 69.36 -68.79 -102.54
N ARG A 318 69.68 -67.80 -103.36
CA ARG A 318 69.36 -66.39 -103.10
C ARG A 318 67.87 -66.08 -103.27
N THR A 319 67.16 -66.72 -104.21
CA THR A 319 65.70 -66.63 -104.27
C THR A 319 65.03 -67.37 -103.12
N ALA A 320 65.57 -68.51 -102.68
CA ALA A 320 65.10 -69.21 -101.47
C ALA A 320 65.34 -68.40 -100.19
N GLN A 321 66.49 -67.72 -100.05
CA GLN A 321 66.76 -66.83 -98.92
C GLN A 321 65.86 -65.60 -98.92
N ARG A 322 65.63 -64.96 -100.08
CA ARG A 322 64.65 -63.86 -100.18
C ARG A 322 63.22 -64.34 -99.88
N ALA A 323 62.84 -65.54 -100.31
CA ALA A 323 61.55 -66.12 -99.96
C ALA A 323 61.45 -66.42 -98.45
N ALA A 324 62.53 -66.88 -97.81
CA ALA A 324 62.58 -67.11 -96.37
C ALA A 324 62.58 -65.80 -95.56
N GLU A 325 63.27 -64.75 -96.01
CA GLU A 325 63.25 -63.42 -95.41
C GLU A 325 61.89 -62.75 -95.57
N HIS A 326 61.28 -62.86 -96.75
CA HIS A 326 59.92 -62.38 -97.01
C HIS A 326 58.90 -63.14 -96.15
N SER A 327 59.07 -64.45 -95.98
CA SER A 327 58.26 -65.26 -95.05
C SER A 327 58.45 -64.82 -93.59
N LYS A 328 59.68 -64.56 -93.15
CA LYS A 328 59.96 -64.04 -91.79
C LYS A 328 59.38 -62.65 -91.58
N GLN A 329 59.45 -61.77 -92.57
CA GLN A 329 58.83 -60.44 -92.54
C GLN A 329 57.31 -60.57 -92.39
N LEU A 330 56.65 -61.38 -93.22
CA LEU A 330 55.21 -61.63 -93.13
C LEU A 330 54.81 -62.21 -91.76
N VAL A 331 55.58 -63.15 -91.20
CA VAL A 331 55.31 -63.70 -89.86
C VAL A 331 55.51 -62.62 -88.78
N SER A 332 56.50 -61.72 -88.93
CA SER A 332 56.73 -60.63 -87.99
C SER A 332 55.66 -59.53 -88.07
N GLU A 333 55.16 -59.23 -89.28
CA GLU A 333 54.06 -58.30 -89.50
C GLU A 333 52.75 -58.88 -88.96
N PHE A 334 52.50 -60.17 -89.18
CA PHE A 334 51.34 -60.87 -88.61
C PHE A 334 51.38 -60.86 -87.08
N LYS A 335 52.55 -61.12 -86.46
CA LYS A 335 52.73 -61.01 -85.00
C LYS A 335 52.53 -59.58 -84.48
N LYS A 336 53.01 -58.56 -85.20
CA LYS A 336 52.77 -57.15 -84.85
C LYS A 336 51.28 -56.81 -84.94
N GLN A 337 50.60 -57.23 -86.00
CA GLN A 337 49.15 -57.02 -86.16
C GLN A 337 48.36 -57.74 -85.06
N GLN A 338 48.76 -58.95 -84.66
CA GLN A 338 48.13 -59.69 -83.57
C GLN A 338 48.33 -58.99 -82.22
N GLN A 339 49.54 -58.53 -81.91
CA GLN A 339 49.82 -57.75 -80.69
C GLN A 339 49.09 -56.41 -80.66
N GLU A 340 48.97 -55.74 -81.82
CA GLU A 340 48.24 -54.49 -81.93
C GLU A 340 46.73 -54.69 -81.76
N PHE A 341 46.18 -55.81 -82.29
CA PHE A 341 44.80 -56.19 -82.06
C PHE A 341 44.53 -56.52 -80.58
N GLU A 342 45.42 -57.26 -79.93
CA GLU A 342 45.33 -57.56 -78.48
C GLU A 342 45.42 -56.29 -77.62
N ARG A 343 46.31 -55.34 -77.97
CA ARG A 343 46.37 -54.03 -77.31
C ARG A 343 45.06 -53.26 -77.48
N LYS A 344 44.55 -53.13 -78.71
CA LYS A 344 43.27 -52.44 -78.99
C LYS A 344 42.09 -53.11 -78.26
N LEU A 345 42.12 -54.42 -78.11
CA LEU A 345 41.10 -55.18 -77.40
C LEU A 345 41.17 -54.96 -75.87
N ASN A 346 42.38 -54.89 -75.31
CA ASN A 346 42.60 -54.55 -73.89
C ASN A 346 42.28 -53.09 -73.57
N GLU A 347 42.65 -52.14 -74.42
CA GLU A 347 42.28 -50.73 -74.29
C GLU A 347 40.76 -50.55 -74.33
N ARG A 348 40.05 -51.26 -75.22
CA ARG A 348 38.58 -51.27 -75.25
C ARG A 348 37.97 -51.86 -73.97
N LYS A 349 38.57 -52.88 -73.37
CA LYS A 349 38.13 -53.44 -72.08
C LYS A 349 38.34 -52.43 -70.94
N GLN A 350 39.54 -51.85 -70.83
CA GLN A 350 39.84 -50.82 -69.83
C GLN A 350 38.94 -49.58 -69.98
N ALA A 351 38.68 -49.13 -71.21
CA ALA A 351 37.76 -48.01 -71.46
C ALA A 351 36.32 -48.33 -71.01
N LYS A 352 35.84 -49.57 -71.23
CA LYS A 352 34.53 -50.02 -70.74
C LYS A 352 34.47 -50.06 -69.21
N ASP A 353 35.51 -50.52 -68.54
CA ASP A 353 35.54 -50.59 -67.07
C ASP A 353 35.64 -49.19 -66.44
N ILE A 354 36.45 -48.30 -67.01
CA ILE A 354 36.50 -46.88 -66.61
C ILE A 354 35.13 -46.22 -66.79
N ALA A 355 34.43 -46.48 -67.90
CA ALA A 355 33.09 -45.95 -68.14
C ALA A 355 32.06 -46.47 -67.13
N LYS A 356 32.11 -47.75 -66.74
CA LYS A 356 31.28 -48.33 -65.68
C LYS A 356 31.53 -47.66 -64.32
N VAL A 357 32.80 -47.48 -63.95
CA VAL A 357 33.17 -46.80 -62.69
C VAL A 357 32.71 -45.34 -62.69
N ARG A 358 32.83 -44.63 -63.81
CA ARG A 358 32.31 -43.26 -63.93
C ARG A 358 30.79 -43.19 -63.76
N LYS A 359 30.04 -44.08 -64.44
CA LYS A 359 28.57 -44.16 -64.26
C LYS A 359 28.19 -44.48 -62.81
N ALA A 360 28.87 -45.44 -62.17
CA ALA A 360 28.63 -45.78 -60.76
C ALA A 360 28.90 -44.58 -59.81
N LYS A 361 30.00 -43.84 -60.03
CA LYS A 361 30.29 -42.60 -59.29
C LYS A 361 29.22 -41.54 -59.50
N GLU A 362 28.73 -41.38 -60.73
CA GLU A 362 27.68 -40.41 -61.04
C GLU A 362 26.36 -40.75 -60.35
N VAL A 363 25.96 -42.02 -60.32
CA VAL A 363 24.78 -42.50 -59.57
C VAL A 363 24.94 -42.21 -58.08
N MET A 364 26.08 -42.55 -57.48
CA MET A 364 26.33 -42.25 -56.05
C MET A 364 26.33 -40.75 -55.74
N LEU A 365 26.85 -39.91 -56.65
CA LEU A 365 26.81 -38.46 -56.48
C LEU A 365 25.38 -37.93 -56.55
N ARG A 366 24.56 -38.43 -57.48
CA ARG A 366 23.13 -38.08 -57.57
C ARG A 366 22.38 -38.49 -56.30
N GLU A 367 22.61 -39.69 -55.78
CA GLU A 367 22.02 -40.17 -54.52
C GLU A 367 22.45 -39.31 -53.33
N LYS A 368 23.73 -38.95 -53.22
CA LYS A 368 24.23 -38.03 -52.19
C LYS A 368 23.57 -36.65 -52.29
N ILE A 369 23.42 -36.11 -53.49
CA ILE A 369 22.75 -34.82 -53.70
C ILE A 369 21.28 -34.88 -53.26
N VAL A 370 20.57 -35.96 -53.59
CA VAL A 370 19.18 -36.17 -53.16
C VAL A 370 19.09 -36.27 -51.63
N SER A 371 19.99 -37.02 -51.00
CA SER A 371 20.06 -37.15 -49.53
C SER A 371 20.33 -35.79 -48.85
N ILE A 372 21.30 -35.02 -49.36
CA ILE A 372 21.61 -33.67 -48.84
C ILE A 372 20.39 -32.74 -48.99
N ARG A 373 19.71 -32.76 -50.13
CA ARG A 373 18.49 -31.95 -50.34
C ARG A 373 17.36 -32.36 -49.40
N LYS A 374 17.18 -33.65 -49.17
CA LYS A 374 16.18 -34.16 -48.22
C LYS A 374 16.50 -33.69 -46.80
N ARG A 375 17.75 -33.84 -46.36
CA ARG A 375 18.17 -33.39 -45.03
C ARG A 375 18.08 -31.87 -44.85
N ALA A 376 18.40 -31.10 -45.89
CA ALA A 376 18.24 -29.65 -45.86
C ALA A 376 16.78 -29.23 -45.70
N LYS A 377 15.83 -29.92 -46.35
CA LYS A 377 14.39 -29.70 -46.17
C LYS A 377 13.94 -30.04 -44.75
N GLU A 378 14.38 -31.19 -44.21
CA GLU A 378 14.08 -31.58 -42.82
C GLU A 378 14.59 -30.53 -41.82
N ILE A 379 15.83 -30.05 -41.96
CA ILE A 379 16.39 -29.00 -41.09
C ILE A 379 15.58 -27.70 -41.19
N MET A 380 15.15 -27.30 -42.39
CA MET A 380 14.31 -26.11 -42.53
C MET A 380 12.96 -26.31 -41.85
N GLN A 381 12.37 -27.49 -41.98
CA GLN A 381 11.09 -27.81 -41.36
C GLN A 381 11.20 -27.84 -39.82
N GLU A 382 12.22 -28.51 -39.27
CA GLU A 382 12.53 -28.51 -37.83
C GLU A 382 12.71 -27.08 -37.29
N ARG A 383 13.40 -26.21 -38.05
CA ARG A 383 13.54 -24.79 -37.68
C ARG A 383 12.20 -24.06 -37.69
N THR A 384 11.37 -24.25 -38.71
CA THR A 384 10.06 -23.59 -38.78
C THR A 384 9.13 -24.06 -37.66
N GLU A 385 9.10 -25.36 -37.36
CA GLU A 385 8.33 -25.94 -36.26
C GLU A 385 8.83 -25.40 -34.92
N GLY A 386 10.15 -25.36 -34.69
CA GLY A 386 10.73 -24.76 -33.50
C GLY A 386 10.37 -23.27 -33.34
N THR A 387 10.41 -22.48 -34.42
CA THR A 387 9.97 -21.07 -34.36
C THR A 387 8.48 -20.93 -34.06
N LEU A 388 7.65 -21.82 -34.60
CA LEU A 388 6.20 -21.82 -34.39
C LEU A 388 5.86 -22.16 -32.93
N GLU A 389 6.53 -23.16 -32.35
CA GLU A 389 6.39 -23.47 -30.92
C GLU A 389 6.82 -22.30 -30.02
N HIS A 390 7.93 -21.63 -30.37
CA HIS A 390 8.38 -20.47 -29.61
C HIS A 390 7.37 -19.31 -29.65
N LEU A 391 6.76 -19.06 -30.82
CA LEU A 391 5.69 -18.07 -30.97
C LEU A 391 4.44 -18.46 -30.16
N GLN A 392 3.99 -19.72 -30.25
CA GLN A 392 2.85 -20.20 -29.46
C GLN A 392 3.09 -20.07 -27.95
N ARG A 393 4.29 -20.40 -27.46
CA ARG A 393 4.66 -20.21 -26.04
C ARG A 393 4.70 -18.72 -25.67
N ALA A 394 5.12 -17.85 -26.57
CA ALA A 394 5.13 -16.40 -26.34
C ALA A 394 3.69 -15.84 -26.26
N ASP A 395 2.80 -16.26 -27.16
CA ASP A 395 1.39 -15.88 -27.15
C ASP A 395 0.67 -16.36 -25.90
N GLN A 396 0.94 -17.59 -25.46
CA GLN A 396 0.37 -18.12 -24.22
C GLN A 396 0.85 -17.34 -22.98
N LYS A 397 2.14 -16.99 -22.92
CA LYS A 397 2.67 -16.11 -21.86
C LYS A 397 2.04 -14.72 -21.91
N LEU A 398 1.79 -14.18 -23.10
CA LEU A 398 1.14 -12.88 -23.27
C LEU A 398 -0.33 -12.92 -22.81
N ALA A 399 -1.05 -14.01 -23.11
CA ALA A 399 -2.41 -14.24 -22.63
C ALA A 399 -2.45 -14.36 -21.09
N ASP A 400 -1.55 -15.12 -20.50
CA ASP A 400 -1.42 -15.24 -19.04
C ASP A 400 -1.11 -13.90 -18.37
N LEU A 401 -0.22 -13.10 -18.96
CA LEU A 401 0.09 -11.76 -18.49
C LEU A 401 -1.13 -10.85 -18.57
N LYS A 402 -1.90 -10.87 -19.67
CA LYS A 402 -3.15 -10.11 -19.79
C LYS A 402 -4.16 -10.48 -18.71
N ILE A 403 -4.34 -11.78 -18.43
CA ILE A 403 -5.24 -12.27 -17.37
C ILE A 403 -4.76 -11.80 -16.00
N ARG A 404 -3.45 -11.89 -15.71
CA ARG A 404 -2.89 -11.41 -14.43
C ARG A 404 -3.08 -9.91 -14.25
N THR A 405 -2.78 -9.12 -15.28
CA THR A 405 -2.94 -7.66 -15.24
C THR A 405 -4.40 -7.28 -15.03
N LYS A 406 -5.34 -7.95 -15.72
CA LYS A 406 -6.78 -7.75 -15.51
C LYS A 406 -7.19 -8.04 -14.06
N ARG A 407 -6.79 -9.20 -13.50
CA ARG A 407 -7.08 -9.55 -12.10
C ARG A 407 -6.50 -8.53 -11.12
N THR A 408 -5.29 -8.02 -11.35
CA THR A 408 -4.70 -6.98 -10.48
C THR A 408 -5.45 -5.65 -10.58
N LEU A 409 -5.99 -5.31 -11.76
CA LEU A 409 -6.82 -4.13 -11.94
C LEU A 409 -8.16 -4.30 -11.21
N ASP A 410 -8.80 -5.46 -11.35
CA ASP A 410 -10.08 -5.76 -10.69
C ASP A 410 -9.94 -5.69 -9.15
N VAL A 411 -8.86 -6.22 -8.59
CA VAL A 411 -8.58 -6.12 -7.14
C VAL A 411 -8.34 -4.68 -6.70
N LYS A 412 -7.63 -3.86 -7.50
CA LYS A 412 -7.43 -2.44 -7.19
C LYS A 412 -8.77 -1.67 -7.19
N ASN A 413 -9.60 -1.91 -8.19
CA ASN A 413 -10.92 -1.30 -8.30
C ASN A 413 -11.81 -1.68 -7.10
N GLU A 414 -11.81 -2.95 -6.70
CA GLU A 414 -12.58 -3.41 -5.54
C GLU A 414 -12.05 -2.81 -4.22
N MET A 415 -10.72 -2.68 -4.07
CA MET A 415 -10.13 -1.99 -2.91
C MET A 415 -10.52 -0.51 -2.86
N GLU A 416 -10.54 0.19 -3.99
CA GLU A 416 -10.97 1.59 -4.07
C GLU A 416 -12.47 1.74 -3.75
N ARG A 417 -13.31 0.83 -4.27
CA ARG A 417 -14.72 0.76 -3.93
C ARG A 417 -14.94 0.57 -2.42
N LEU A 418 -14.25 -0.38 -1.80
CA LEU A 418 -14.35 -0.62 -0.35
C LEU A 418 -13.86 0.58 0.48
N ARG A 419 -12.82 1.29 0.02
CA ARG A 419 -12.38 2.54 0.67
C ARG A 419 -13.43 3.63 0.59
N TYR A 420 -14.11 3.75 -0.55
CA TYR A 420 -15.20 4.69 -0.73
C TYR A 420 -16.41 4.34 0.17
N GLU A 421 -16.80 3.07 0.22
CA GLU A 421 -17.88 2.60 1.11
C GLU A 421 -17.54 2.84 2.59
N GLN A 422 -16.31 2.58 3.02
CA GLN A 422 -15.87 2.90 4.38
C GLN A 422 -15.88 4.40 4.68
N ALA A 423 -15.57 5.25 3.69
CA ALA A 423 -15.63 6.70 3.85
C ALA A 423 -17.09 7.18 4.00
N LEU A 424 -18.01 6.64 3.20
CA LEU A 424 -19.44 6.91 3.34
C LEU A 424 -19.98 6.49 4.72
N GLU A 425 -19.63 5.29 5.17
CA GLU A 425 -20.05 4.80 6.49
C GLU A 425 -19.54 5.72 7.63
N LYS A 426 -18.31 6.24 7.52
CA LYS A 426 -17.78 7.22 8.48
C LYS A 426 -18.58 8.52 8.48
N ILE A 427 -18.96 9.02 7.31
CA ILE A 427 -19.78 10.23 7.17
C ILE A 427 -21.17 9.99 7.78
N GLU A 428 -21.79 8.85 7.51
CA GLU A 428 -23.10 8.49 8.08
C GLU A 428 -23.05 8.38 9.60
N ARG A 429 -22.01 7.74 10.14
CA ARG A 429 -21.80 7.67 11.60
C ARG A 429 -21.61 9.06 12.20
N GLN A 430 -20.86 9.95 11.55
CA GLN A 430 -20.70 11.33 12.01
C GLN A 430 -22.03 12.10 11.98
N LYS A 431 -22.82 11.95 10.92
CA LYS A 431 -24.16 12.56 10.85
C LYS A 431 -25.07 12.05 11.96
N ALA A 432 -25.05 10.75 12.25
CA ALA A 432 -25.83 10.18 13.36
C ALA A 432 -25.40 10.75 14.72
N ILE A 433 -24.09 10.90 14.96
CA ILE A 433 -23.57 11.53 16.19
C ILE A 433 -24.05 12.98 16.29
N GLN A 434 -23.92 13.76 15.21
CA GLN A 434 -24.39 15.16 15.18
C GLN A 434 -25.89 15.29 15.42
N GLN A 435 -26.70 14.35 14.91
CA GLN A 435 -28.14 14.32 15.19
C GLN A 435 -28.42 14.02 16.67
N CYS A 436 -27.70 13.07 17.27
CA CYS A 436 -27.83 12.79 18.71
C CYS A 436 -27.41 13.99 19.57
N GLU A 437 -26.33 14.68 19.19
CA GLU A 437 -25.86 15.91 19.85
C GLU A 437 -26.89 17.04 19.72
N ALA A 438 -27.49 17.23 18.55
CA ALA A 438 -28.54 18.22 18.33
C ALA A 438 -29.76 17.97 19.22
N VAL A 439 -30.24 16.72 19.31
CA VAL A 439 -31.36 16.35 20.19
C VAL A 439 -31.00 16.53 21.66
N ALA A 440 -29.75 16.27 22.04
CA ALA A 440 -29.30 16.49 23.42
C ALA A 440 -29.27 18.00 23.76
N LEU A 441 -28.80 18.84 22.84
CA LEU A 441 -28.79 20.30 23.01
C LEU A 441 -30.21 20.87 23.08
N GLU A 442 -31.13 20.38 22.24
CA GLU A 442 -32.55 20.75 22.28
C GLU A 442 -33.16 20.48 23.67
N LYS A 443 -32.93 19.29 24.24
CA LYS A 443 -33.41 18.96 25.60
C LYS A 443 -32.82 19.86 26.68
N VAL A 444 -31.58 20.30 26.53
CA VAL A 444 -30.94 21.24 27.47
C VAL A 444 -31.58 22.62 27.35
N HIS A 445 -31.85 23.10 26.13
CA HIS A 445 -32.58 24.36 25.93
C HIS A 445 -34.00 24.28 26.50
N ASP A 446 -34.75 23.22 26.22
CA ASP A 446 -36.09 23.01 26.79
C ASP A 446 -36.09 22.97 28.31
N GLN A 447 -35.01 22.47 28.93
CA GLN A 447 -34.86 22.50 30.38
C GLN A 447 -34.56 23.91 30.87
N MET A 448 -33.66 24.65 30.21
CA MET A 448 -33.37 26.03 30.57
C MET A 448 -34.59 26.95 30.47
N ASP A 449 -35.43 26.75 29.46
CA ASP A 449 -36.67 27.51 29.31
C ASP A 449 -37.66 27.19 30.42
N ARG A 450 -37.82 25.90 30.78
CA ARG A 450 -38.63 25.50 31.94
C ARG A 450 -38.11 26.08 33.25
N ASP A 451 -36.79 26.03 33.48
CA ASP A 451 -36.17 26.63 34.67
C ASP A 451 -36.36 28.15 34.71
N LYS A 452 -36.35 28.81 33.55
CA LYS A 452 -36.60 30.25 33.43
C LYS A 452 -38.06 30.58 33.77
N GLU A 453 -39.02 29.84 33.22
CA GLU A 453 -40.44 29.99 33.56
C GLU A 453 -40.70 29.77 35.05
N GLU A 454 -40.06 28.77 35.66
CA GLU A 454 -40.18 28.51 37.09
C GLU A 454 -39.62 29.65 37.93
N ARG A 455 -38.45 30.19 37.58
CA ARG A 455 -37.89 31.39 38.22
C ARG A 455 -38.82 32.59 38.10
N ASP A 456 -39.40 32.81 36.93
CA ASP A 456 -40.34 33.92 36.70
C ASP A 456 -41.62 33.75 37.53
N ARG A 457 -42.14 32.52 37.66
CA ARG A 457 -43.28 32.20 38.55
C ARG A 457 -42.94 32.47 40.01
N ILE A 458 -41.78 32.02 40.49
CA ILE A 458 -41.31 32.26 41.86
C ILE A 458 -41.19 33.78 42.11
N LEU A 459 -40.58 34.51 41.18
CA LEU A 459 -40.42 35.97 41.27
C LEU A 459 -41.80 36.66 41.37
N GLN A 460 -42.77 36.27 40.54
CA GLN A 460 -44.12 36.83 40.61
C GLN A 460 -44.81 36.54 41.94
N ASN A 461 -44.64 35.33 42.49
CA ASN A 461 -45.18 34.99 43.80
C ASN A 461 -44.55 35.84 44.91
N LEU A 462 -43.22 35.99 44.92
CA LEU A 462 -42.52 36.86 45.87
C LEU A 462 -42.95 38.33 45.77
N LEU A 463 -43.21 38.82 44.56
CA LEU A 463 -43.74 40.18 44.36
C LEU A 463 -45.16 40.33 44.92
N ARG A 464 -46.03 39.32 44.76
CA ARG A 464 -47.37 39.30 45.36
C ARG A 464 -47.31 39.24 46.87
N GLU A 465 -46.47 38.38 47.44
CA GLU A 465 -46.26 38.29 48.89
C GLU A 465 -45.74 39.62 49.46
N ARG A 466 -44.75 40.22 48.81
CA ARG A 466 -44.24 41.55 49.18
C ARG A 466 -45.36 42.60 49.16
N HIS A 467 -46.23 42.57 48.15
CA HIS A 467 -47.38 43.48 48.07
C HIS A 467 -48.36 43.25 49.23
N MET A 468 -48.69 42.00 49.54
CA MET A 468 -49.56 41.62 50.67
C MET A 468 -48.97 42.04 52.03
N ILE A 469 -47.67 41.87 52.23
CA ILE A 469 -46.98 42.32 53.45
C ILE A 469 -47.01 43.85 53.53
N SER A 470 -46.73 44.54 52.43
CA SER A 470 -46.77 46.00 52.35
C SER A 470 -48.16 46.57 52.70
N THR A 471 -49.22 45.97 52.15
CA THR A 471 -50.61 46.39 52.46
C THR A 471 -50.97 46.08 53.90
N HIS A 472 -50.56 44.93 54.45
CA HIS A 472 -50.76 44.60 55.86
C HIS A 472 -50.08 45.61 56.79
N VAL A 473 -48.80 45.94 56.55
CA VAL A 473 -48.05 46.94 57.32
C VAL A 473 -48.71 48.31 57.23
N ARG A 474 -49.20 48.71 56.04
CA ARG A 474 -49.94 49.96 55.88
C ARG A 474 -51.22 49.99 56.73
N LEU A 475 -52.03 48.93 56.67
CA LEU A 475 -53.26 48.83 57.45
C LEU A 475 -52.98 48.81 58.97
N GLN A 476 -51.92 48.14 59.41
CA GLN A 476 -51.50 48.18 60.82
C GLN A 476 -51.11 49.60 61.25
N LYS A 477 -50.37 50.33 60.39
CA LYS A 477 -50.01 51.72 60.65
C LYS A 477 -51.24 52.61 60.76
N GLU A 478 -52.21 52.47 59.87
CA GLU A 478 -53.49 53.19 59.91
C GLU A 478 -54.28 52.90 61.20
N ARG A 479 -54.40 51.62 61.59
CA ARG A 479 -55.04 51.24 62.87
C ARG A 479 -54.36 51.87 64.08
N ILE A 480 -53.03 51.84 64.14
CA ILE A 480 -52.27 52.46 65.23
C ILE A 480 -52.51 53.98 65.25
N GLN A 481 -52.59 54.64 64.07
CA GLN A 481 -52.91 56.06 63.99
C GLN A 481 -54.32 56.38 64.49
N GLU A 482 -55.32 55.56 64.15
CA GLU A 482 -56.70 55.68 64.66
C GLU A 482 -56.76 55.48 66.18
N GLU A 483 -56.05 54.50 66.72
CA GLU A 483 -55.95 54.29 68.18
C GLU A 483 -55.33 55.49 68.89
N ILE A 484 -54.25 56.06 68.34
CA ILE A 484 -53.62 57.29 68.87
C ILE A 484 -54.61 58.45 68.85
N LEU A 485 -55.35 58.65 67.75
CA LEU A 485 -56.38 59.69 67.64
C LEU A 485 -57.51 59.49 68.66
N ASN A 486 -57.99 58.26 68.82
CA ASN A 486 -59.02 57.92 69.81
C ASN A 486 -58.53 58.16 71.25
N ILE A 487 -57.29 57.79 71.58
CA ILE A 487 -56.69 58.07 72.88
C ILE A 487 -56.58 59.59 73.09
N HIS A 488 -56.19 60.34 72.06
CA HIS A 488 -56.10 61.79 72.13
C HIS A 488 -57.48 62.41 72.38
N GLN A 489 -58.51 62.00 71.63
CA GLN A 489 -59.91 62.43 71.82
C GLN A 489 -60.45 62.08 73.22
N LYS A 490 -60.16 60.88 73.73
CA LYS A 490 -60.53 60.51 75.10
C LYS A 490 -59.84 61.41 76.13
N LYS A 491 -58.56 61.72 75.94
CA LYS A 491 -57.81 62.62 76.82
C LYS A 491 -58.36 64.05 76.77
N THR A 492 -58.68 64.59 75.59
CA THR A 492 -59.27 65.93 75.46
C THR A 492 -60.67 65.98 76.04
N TRP A 493 -61.50 64.96 75.80
CA TRP A 493 -62.81 64.84 76.43
C TRP A 493 -62.72 64.77 77.95
N HIS A 494 -61.79 63.99 78.49
CA HIS A 494 -61.58 63.89 79.94
C HIS A 494 -61.13 65.23 80.54
N ARG A 495 -60.25 65.97 79.86
CA ARG A 495 -59.88 67.34 80.25
C ARG A 495 -61.09 68.29 80.22
N ALA A 496 -61.93 68.21 79.19
CA ALA A 496 -63.15 69.02 79.10
C ALA A 496 -64.13 68.68 80.25
N GLN A 497 -64.30 67.39 80.59
CA GLN A 497 -65.09 66.98 81.73
C GLN A 497 -64.53 67.49 83.07
N GLN A 498 -63.21 67.46 83.26
CA GLN A 498 -62.56 68.03 84.44
C GLN A 498 -62.85 69.53 84.55
N LEU A 499 -62.72 70.28 83.45
CA LEU A 499 -63.07 71.70 83.42
C LEU A 499 -64.55 71.94 83.74
N VAL A 500 -65.48 71.12 83.26
CA VAL A 500 -66.92 71.23 83.60
C VAL A 500 -67.17 70.96 85.10
N VAL A 501 -66.44 70.01 85.70
CA VAL A 501 -66.52 69.75 87.14
C VAL A 501 -65.94 70.93 87.94
N GLU A 502 -64.82 71.51 87.50
CA GLU A 502 -64.22 72.69 88.11
C GLU A 502 -65.08 73.95 87.94
N LEU A 503 -65.82 74.05 86.83
CA LEU A 503 -66.71 75.17 86.51
C LEU A 503 -68.13 74.99 87.05
N LYS A 504 -68.48 73.89 87.76
CA LYS A 504 -69.77 73.79 88.47
C LYS A 504 -69.80 74.87 89.55
N PRO A 505 -70.61 75.94 89.40
CA PRO A 505 -70.78 76.90 90.46
C PRO A 505 -71.64 76.26 91.54
N ASN A 506 -71.35 76.58 92.80
CA ASN A 506 -72.32 76.47 93.89
C ASN A 506 -73.53 77.37 93.57
N TYR A 507 -74.39 76.96 92.65
CA TYR A 507 -75.73 77.52 92.52
C TYR A 507 -76.56 76.92 93.66
N ARG A 508 -76.44 77.57 94.82
CA ARG A 508 -77.54 77.64 95.77
C ARG A 508 -78.74 78.21 95.01
N GLU A 509 -79.86 77.50 95.12
CA GLU A 509 -81.17 78.00 94.79
C GLU A 509 -81.40 79.27 95.60
N ASP A 510 -81.49 80.41 94.91
CA ASP A 510 -82.24 81.57 95.39
C ASP A 510 -83.04 82.13 94.22
N THR A 511 -84.24 82.53 94.58
CA THR A 511 -85.46 82.71 93.81
C THR A 511 -85.47 83.86 92.79
N CYS A 512 -86.42 83.73 91.84
CA CYS A 512 -87.08 84.78 91.04
C CYS A 512 -86.36 85.32 89.80
N GLY A 513 -87.01 85.20 88.64
CA GLY A 513 -86.67 86.01 87.47
C GLY A 513 -87.15 85.48 86.13
N SER A 514 -88.48 85.42 85.94
CA SER A 514 -89.12 85.22 84.64
C SER A 514 -88.62 86.25 83.62
N SER A 515 -88.11 85.80 82.47
CA SER A 515 -88.21 86.52 81.19
C SER A 515 -87.89 85.59 80.02
N ALA A 516 -88.96 85.24 79.32
CA ALA A 516 -88.94 84.57 78.04
C ALA A 516 -88.24 85.45 77.00
N LEU A 517 -87.29 84.87 76.26
CA LEU A 517 -86.91 85.37 74.94
C LEU A 517 -86.86 84.22 73.94
N LYS A 518 -87.79 84.36 73.00
CA LYS A 518 -88.07 83.60 71.80
C LYS A 518 -87.06 84.01 70.69
N LEU A 519 -86.96 83.16 69.66
CA LEU A 519 -86.32 83.38 68.34
C LEU A 519 -84.80 83.13 68.32
N ASN A 520 -84.19 82.45 67.33
CA ASN A 520 -84.70 81.90 66.08
C ASN A 520 -83.70 80.85 65.55
N ALA A 521 -84.25 79.85 64.84
CA ALA A 521 -83.51 78.98 63.94
C ALA A 521 -83.27 79.71 62.60
N SER A 522 -82.06 79.66 62.06
CA SER A 522 -81.74 79.67 60.61
C SER A 522 -80.22 79.59 60.41
N GLY A 523 -79.76 78.67 59.57
CA GLY A 523 -78.38 78.54 59.11
C GLY A 523 -77.93 77.09 59.00
#